data_AF-A0A1I5EQ92-F1
#
_entry.id   AF-A0A1I5EQ92-F1
#
_cell.length_a   1.000
_cell.length_b   1.000
_cell.length_c   1.000
_cell.angle_alpha   90.00
_cell.angle_beta   90.00
_cell.angle_gamma   90.00
#
_symmetry.space_group_name_H-M   'P 1'
#
loop_
_entity.id
_entity.type
_entity.pdbx_description
1 polymer ?
#
loop_
_entity_poly.entity_id
_entity_poly.type
_entity_poly.pdbx_seq_one_letter_code
_entity_poly.pdbx_strand_id
1 'polypeptide(L)'
;MAPTGDVAPGCEAALLPLDRSQLDALREHVEALLAAGGCDQTHRATDAWAADHGIAPDRLHQGLEEYGGFCDCEVVMNVDPALVFEPGGQTAGGPSSR
;
A
#
# COMPACT_ATOMS: atom_id res chain seq x y z
N MET A 1 21.80 5.66 -12.42
CA MET A 1 20.81 5.12 -13.37
C MET A 1 20.36 3.79 -12.81
N ALA A 2 19.30 3.80 -12.01
CA ALA A 2 18.69 2.59 -11.47
C ALA A 2 17.60 2.11 -12.44
N PRO A 3 17.40 0.80 -12.64
CA PRO A 3 16.37 0.30 -13.54
C PRO A 3 14.99 0.58 -12.93
N THR A 4 14.20 1.40 -13.61
CA THR A 4 12.77 1.54 -13.40
C THR A 4 12.13 0.16 -13.59
N GLY A 5 11.56 -0.39 -12.52
CA GLY A 5 10.77 -1.62 -12.56
C GLY A 5 9.62 -1.45 -13.56
N ASP A 6 9.64 -2.26 -14.60
CA ASP A 6 8.61 -2.34 -15.62
C ASP A 6 7.38 -3.01 -14.99
N VAL A 7 6.34 -2.22 -14.70
CA VAL A 7 5.01 -2.76 -14.38
C VAL A 7 4.38 -3.17 -15.70
N ALA A 8 4.40 -4.48 -15.98
CA ALA A 8 3.83 -5.06 -17.19
C ALA A 8 2.34 -4.67 -17.37
N PRO A 9 1.89 -4.32 -18.59
CA PRO A 9 0.49 -4.00 -18.82
C PRO A 9 -0.32 -5.26 -19.17
N GLY A 10 -1.44 -5.45 -18.45
CA GLY A 10 -2.61 -6.17 -18.96
C GLY A 10 -2.91 -7.55 -18.38
N CYS A 11 -3.59 -7.59 -17.24
CA CYS A 11 -4.72 -8.46 -16.88
C CYS A 11 -5.17 -8.02 -15.47
N GLU A 12 -6.45 -8.06 -15.10
CA GLU A 12 -6.94 -7.67 -13.77
C GLU A 12 -6.23 -8.45 -12.65
N ALA A 13 -5.13 -7.93 -12.10
CA ALA A 13 -4.36 -8.62 -11.06
C ALA A 13 -3.47 -7.63 -10.30
N ALA A 14 -3.70 -7.58 -8.98
CA ALA A 14 -3.14 -6.69 -7.96
C ALA A 14 -3.72 -5.25 -7.95
N LEU A 15 -4.59 -4.98 -6.96
CA LEU A 15 -5.16 -3.67 -6.65
C LEU A 15 -4.08 -2.64 -6.24
N LEU A 16 -2.94 -3.13 -5.76
CA LEU A 16 -1.85 -2.33 -5.24
C LEU A 16 -0.74 -2.15 -6.30
N PRO A 17 -0.33 -0.91 -6.63
CA PRO A 17 0.70 -0.65 -7.65
C PRO A 17 2.13 -0.86 -7.11
N LEU A 18 2.31 -1.83 -6.22
CA LEU A 18 3.56 -2.14 -5.54
C LEU A 18 3.87 -3.63 -5.67
N ASP A 19 5.15 -3.98 -5.75
CA ASP A 19 5.59 -5.31 -5.39
C ASP A 19 5.72 -5.47 -3.85
N ARG A 20 6.00 -6.71 -3.40
CA ARG A 20 6.15 -7.03 -1.98
C ARG A 20 7.23 -6.20 -1.29
N SER A 21 8.39 -6.05 -1.93
CA SER A 21 9.51 -5.30 -1.35
C SER A 21 9.22 -3.81 -1.26
N GLN A 22 8.48 -3.27 -2.22
CA GLN A 22 8.01 -1.89 -2.21
C GLN A 22 7.00 -1.65 -1.10
N LEU A 23 6.07 -2.58 -0.85
CA LEU A 23 5.11 -2.45 0.26
C LEU A 23 5.81 -2.57 1.62
N ASP A 24 6.76 -3.50 1.79
CA ASP A 24 7.60 -3.57 2.99
C ASP A 24 8.33 -2.22 3.24
N ALA A 25 8.98 -1.67 2.21
CA ALA A 25 9.70 -0.40 2.31
C ALA A 25 8.78 0.81 2.60
N LEU A 26 7.58 0.83 2.02
CA LEU A 26 6.57 1.84 2.33
C LEU A 26 6.18 1.78 3.81
N ARG A 27 5.90 0.58 4.34
CA ARG A 27 5.50 0.42 5.74
C ARG A 27 6.59 0.86 6.71
N GLU A 28 7.85 0.49 6.45
CA GLU A 28 9.00 0.93 7.25
C GLU A 28 9.15 2.46 7.26
N HIS A 29 8.99 3.10 6.09
CA HIS A 29 9.04 4.56 5.97
C HIS A 29 7.93 5.23 6.79
N VAL A 30 6.69 4.74 6.66
CA VAL A 30 5.53 5.28 7.38
C VAL A 30 5.67 5.07 8.89
N GLU A 31 6.09 3.89 9.33
CA GLU A 31 6.30 3.59 10.76
C GLU A 31 7.34 4.54 11.38
N ALA A 32 8.45 4.82 10.68
CA ALA A 32 9.46 5.76 11.16
C ALA A 32 8.92 7.19 11.35
N LEU A 33 8.06 7.66 10.45
CA LEU A 33 7.44 8.99 10.56
C LEU A 33 6.34 9.04 11.62
N LEU A 34 5.55 7.97 11.76
CA LEU A 34 4.56 7.85 12.83
C LEU A 34 5.22 7.84 14.22
N ALA A 35 6.38 7.18 14.38
CA ALA A 35 7.11 7.19 15.64
C ALA A 35 7.57 8.60 16.05
N ALA A 36 7.82 9.48 15.07
CA ALA A 36 8.27 10.85 15.32
C ALA A 36 7.10 11.85 15.53
N GLY A 37 5.98 11.67 14.83
CA GLY A 37 4.91 12.67 14.74
C GLY A 37 3.50 12.19 15.11
N GLY A 38 3.30 10.89 15.32
CA GLY A 38 1.97 10.30 15.46
C GLY A 38 1.16 10.33 14.16
N CYS A 39 -0.07 9.83 14.23
CA CYS A 39 -0.99 9.82 13.10
C CYS A 39 -1.89 11.05 13.08
N ASP A 40 -2.04 11.69 11.91
CA ASP A 40 -2.96 12.80 11.65
C ASP A 40 -4.19 12.39 10.81
N GLN A 41 -4.42 11.08 10.64
CA GLN A 41 -5.51 10.50 9.85
C GLN A 41 -5.45 10.85 8.35
N THR A 42 -4.24 11.01 7.82
CA THR A 42 -3.98 11.23 6.39
C THR A 42 -3.00 10.20 5.84
N HIS A 43 -2.78 10.20 4.53
CA HIS A 43 -1.74 9.45 3.83
C HIS A 43 -0.45 10.28 3.62
N ARG A 44 -0.18 11.31 4.45
CA ARG A 44 0.91 12.26 4.22
C ARG A 44 2.29 11.59 4.03
N ALA A 45 2.62 10.60 4.86
CA ALA A 45 3.89 9.87 4.73
C ALA A 45 3.88 8.95 3.50
N THR A 46 2.75 8.29 3.26
CA THR A 46 2.54 7.45 2.07
C THR A 46 2.69 8.25 0.77
N ASP A 47 2.12 9.45 0.69
CA ASP A 47 2.18 10.35 -0.46
C ASP A 47 3.61 10.84 -0.73
N ALA A 48 4.32 11.20 0.33
CA ALA A 48 5.72 11.59 0.23
C ALA A 48 6.59 10.44 -0.33
N TRP A 49 6.41 9.23 0.20
CA TRP A 49 7.11 8.05 -0.29
C TRP A 49 6.74 7.73 -1.74
N ALA A 50 5.46 7.77 -2.10
CA ALA A 50 5.00 7.49 -3.45
C ALA A 50 5.56 8.47 -4.48
N ALA A 51 5.60 9.76 -4.13
CA ALA A 51 6.19 10.80 -4.97
C ALA A 51 7.68 10.54 -5.25
N ASP A 52 8.45 10.14 -4.23
CA ASP A 52 9.88 9.83 -4.37
C ASP A 52 10.15 8.59 -5.24
N HIS A 53 9.17 7.69 -5.37
CA HIS A 53 9.29 6.45 -6.13
C HIS A 53 8.54 6.49 -7.48
N GLY A 54 7.92 7.62 -7.84
CA GLY A 54 7.17 7.78 -9.09
C GLY A 54 5.89 6.96 -9.16
N ILE A 55 5.27 6.67 -8.01
CA ILE A 55 4.03 5.90 -7.91
C ILE A 55 2.85 6.85 -7.85
N ALA A 56 1.79 6.55 -8.60
CA ALA A 56 0.59 7.38 -8.64
C ALA A 56 -0.19 7.27 -7.31
N PRO A 57 -0.35 8.36 -6.53
CA PRO A 57 -0.94 8.32 -5.20
C PRO A 57 -2.39 7.82 -5.23
N ASP A 58 -3.21 8.27 -6.18
CA ASP A 58 -4.61 7.84 -6.29
C ASP A 58 -4.76 6.32 -6.44
N ARG A 59 -3.85 5.69 -7.21
CA ARG A 59 -3.84 4.23 -7.40
C ARG A 59 -3.31 3.52 -6.17
N LEU A 60 -2.31 4.09 -5.51
CA LEU A 60 -1.78 3.54 -4.28
C LEU A 60 -2.83 3.57 -3.18
N HIS A 61 -3.52 4.70 -2.98
CA HIS A 61 -4.60 4.82 -1.99
C HIS A 61 -5.69 3.80 -2.26
N GLN A 62 -6.20 3.73 -3.49
CA GLN A 62 -7.21 2.74 -3.87
C GLN A 62 -6.78 1.31 -3.49
N GLY A 63 -5.53 0.94 -3.80
CA GLY A 63 -5.01 -0.37 -3.44
C GLY A 63 -4.88 -0.60 -1.94
N LEU A 64 -4.42 0.40 -1.18
CA LEU A 64 -4.26 0.32 0.28
C LEU A 64 -5.60 0.22 1.00
N GLU A 65 -6.61 0.97 0.54
CA GLU A 65 -7.96 1.00 1.12
C GLU A 65 -8.68 -0.34 1.05
N GLU A 66 -8.44 -1.14 0.00
CA GLU A 66 -8.97 -2.50 -0.15
C GLU A 66 -8.45 -3.45 0.94
N TYR A 67 -7.29 -3.14 1.53
CA TYR A 67 -6.71 -3.82 2.68
C TYR A 67 -6.90 -3.04 3.99
N GLY A 68 -7.77 -2.01 3.99
CA GLY A 68 -8.13 -1.24 5.16
C GLY A 68 -7.12 -0.17 5.57
N GLY A 69 -6.27 0.32 4.67
CA GLY A 69 -5.28 1.38 4.92
C GLY A 69 -5.78 2.80 4.56
N PHE A 70 -6.69 3.39 5.34
CA PHE A 70 -7.25 4.73 5.06
C PHE A 70 -6.44 5.90 5.68
N CYS A 71 -5.49 5.61 6.56
CA CYS A 71 -4.45 6.52 7.06
C CYS A 71 -3.08 5.82 7.01
N ASP A 72 -2.01 6.60 7.14
CA ASP A 72 -0.65 6.10 7.40
C ASP A 72 -0.60 5.07 8.55
N CYS A 73 -1.37 5.29 9.62
CA CYS A 73 -1.47 4.38 10.75
C CYS A 73 -2.02 3.00 10.39
N GLU A 74 -3.06 2.98 9.58
CA GLU A 74 -3.76 1.78 9.15
C GLU A 74 -3.00 1.06 8.05
N VAL A 75 -2.21 1.77 7.23
CA VAL A 75 -1.25 1.15 6.31
C VAL A 75 -0.28 0.24 7.07
N VAL A 76 0.29 0.72 8.18
CA VAL A 76 1.21 -0.09 8.99
C VAL A 76 0.49 -1.24 9.70
N MET A 77 -0.69 -0.98 10.27
CA MET A 77 -1.44 -1.94 11.09
C MET A 77 -2.19 -3.02 10.29
N ASN A 78 -2.74 -2.70 9.11
CA ASN A 78 -3.68 -3.56 8.39
C ASN A 78 -3.10 -4.14 7.10
N VAL A 79 -2.20 -3.42 6.43
CA VAL A 79 -1.71 -3.80 5.09
C VAL A 79 -0.43 -4.63 5.21
N ASP A 80 -0.58 -5.93 5.48
CA ASP A 80 0.56 -6.86 5.61
C ASP A 80 1.01 -7.42 4.24
N PRO A 81 2.28 -7.23 3.84
CA PRO A 81 2.84 -7.79 2.60
C PRO A 81 2.78 -9.31 2.51
N ALA A 82 2.82 -10.04 3.63
CA ALA A 82 2.56 -11.47 3.60
C ALA A 82 1.15 -11.72 3.06
N LEU A 83 0.13 -11.11 3.67
CA LEU A 83 -1.27 -11.30 3.30
C LEU A 83 -1.62 -10.80 1.90
N VAL A 84 -1.09 -9.64 1.50
CA VAL A 84 -1.33 -9.06 0.17
C VAL A 84 -0.76 -9.96 -0.94
N PHE A 85 0.37 -10.62 -0.70
CA PHE A 85 1.10 -11.40 -1.69
C PHE A 85 1.16 -12.91 -1.41
N GLU A 86 0.27 -13.44 -0.55
CA GLU A 86 0.23 -14.89 -0.30
C GLU A 86 -0.18 -15.65 -1.57
N PRO A 87 0.53 -16.75 -1.91
CA PRO A 87 0.15 -17.59 -3.03
C PRO A 87 -1.13 -18.36 -2.68
N GLY A 88 -2.29 -17.75 -2.94
CA GLY A 88 -3.62 -18.35 -2.77
C GLY A 88 -4.68 -17.51 -2.03
N GLY A 89 -4.37 -16.28 -1.61
CA GLY A 89 -5.21 -15.53 -0.68
C GLY A 89 -6.11 -14.46 -1.28
N GLN A 90 -7.12 -14.80 -2.10
CA GLN A 90 -8.28 -13.91 -2.37
C GLN A 90 -9.58 -14.70 -2.62
N THR A 91 -10.33 -15.00 -1.54
CA THR A 91 -11.81 -15.01 -1.57
C THR A 91 -12.32 -14.38 -0.27
N ALA A 92 -12.39 -13.05 -0.23
CA ALA A 92 -13.11 -12.35 0.84
C ALA A 92 -13.89 -11.15 0.29
N GLY A 93 -14.60 -11.37 -0.82
CA GLY A 93 -15.82 -10.61 -1.13
C GLY A 93 -16.99 -11.24 -0.38
N GLY A 94 -17.17 -10.88 0.89
CA GLY A 94 -18.41 -11.15 1.63
C GLY A 94 -19.23 -9.86 1.70
N PRO A 95 -20.52 -9.86 1.32
CA PRO A 95 -21.31 -8.63 1.37
C PRO A 95 -21.47 -8.17 2.84
N SER A 96 -21.05 -6.93 3.11
CA SER A 96 -21.42 -6.23 4.34
C SER A 96 -22.91 -5.91 4.30
N SER A 97 -23.71 -6.70 4.99
CA SER A 97 -25.10 -6.36 5.29
C SER A 97 -25.16 -5.52 6.57
N ARG A 98 -25.66 -4.29 6.46
CA ARG A 98 -26.52 -3.67 7.47
C ARG A 98 -27.70 -3.00 6.78
#